data_AF-A0A258XJ43-F1
#
_entry.id   AF-A0A258XJ43-F1
#
_cell.length_a   1.000
_cell.length_b   1.000
_cell.length_c   1.000
_cell.angle_alpha   90.00
_cell.angle_beta   90.00
_cell.angle_gamma   90.00
#
_symmetry.space_group_name_H-M   'P 1'
#
loop_
_entity.id
_entity.type
_entity.pdbx_description
1 polymer ?
#
loop_
_entity_poly.entity_id
_entity_poly.type
_entity_poly.pdbx_seq_one_letter_code
_entity_poly.pdbx_strand_id
1 'polypeptide(L)' 'MPRNLDLHPDRLLPVEPSVRALARELYASVKGLPIISPHGHTDPRWFAENETFGNATDLLLVPDHYVFRML' A
#
# COMPACT_ATOMS: atom_id res chain seq x y z
N MET A 1 10.69 -20.84 -13.29
CA MET A 1 10.43 -19.52 -13.88
C MET A 1 9.60 -18.72 -12.89
N PRO A 2 10.03 -17.54 -12.44
CA PRO A 2 9.17 -16.68 -11.62
C PRO A 2 7.93 -16.30 -12.43
N ARG A 3 6.76 -16.30 -11.77
CA ARG A 3 5.50 -15.88 -12.38
C ARG A 3 5.45 -14.35 -12.40
N ASN A 4 5.00 -13.76 -13.52
CA ASN A 4 4.79 -12.32 -13.59
C ASN A 4 3.77 -11.86 -12.55
N LEU A 5 4.08 -10.76 -11.87
CA LEU A 5 3.14 -10.04 -11.01
C LEU A 5 2.36 -9.05 -11.86
N ASP A 6 1.04 -9.28 -12.03
CA ASP A 6 0.13 -8.37 -12.72
C ASP A 6 -0.79 -7.67 -11.71
N LEU A 7 -0.59 -6.36 -11.54
CA LEU A 7 -1.42 -5.53 -10.67
C LEU A 7 -2.42 -4.76 -11.52
N HIS A 8 -3.61 -5.34 -11.69
CA HIS A 8 -4.65 -4.75 -12.51
C HIS A 8 -4.98 -3.31 -12.07
N PRO A 9 -5.12 -2.34 -13.02
CA PRO A 9 -5.41 -0.95 -12.70
C PRO A 9 -6.79 -0.77 -12.02
N ASP A 10 -7.73 -1.67 -12.30
CA ASP A 10 -9.08 -1.68 -11.70
C ASP A 10 -9.23 -2.62 -10.49
N ARG A 11 -8.11 -2.99 -9.84
CA ARG A 11 -8.18 -3.80 -8.61
C ARG A 11 -9.12 -3.14 -7.59
N LEU A 12 -9.91 -3.96 -6.91
CA LEU A 12 -10.93 -3.55 -5.93
C LEU A 12 -12.13 -2.76 -6.50
N LEU A 13 -12.14 -2.42 -7.80
CA LEU A 13 -13.31 -1.80 -8.42
C LEU A 13 -14.40 -2.84 -8.73
N PRO A 14 -15.70 -2.45 -8.72
CA PRO A 14 -16.80 -3.36 -9.02
C PRO A 14 -16.69 -4.04 -10.40
N VAL A 15 -17.32 -5.21 -10.54
CA VAL A 15 -17.27 -6.00 -11.78
C VAL A 15 -18.21 -5.47 -12.88
N GLU A 16 -19.34 -4.88 -12.48
CA GLU A 16 -20.33 -4.35 -13.42
C GLU A 16 -19.74 -3.14 -14.19
N PRO A 17 -19.80 -3.14 -15.55
CA PRO A 17 -19.11 -2.14 -16.37
C PRO A 17 -19.47 -0.68 -16.07
N SER A 18 -20.76 -0.36 -15.90
CA SER A 18 -21.20 1.02 -15.69
C SER A 18 -20.76 1.57 -14.32
N VAL A 19 -20.85 0.74 -13.28
CA VAL A 19 -20.41 1.05 -11.92
C VAL A 19 -18.89 1.15 -11.87
N ARG A 20 -18.16 0.28 -12.59
CA ARG A 20 -16.69 0.38 -12.70
C ARG A 20 -16.26 1.69 -13.37
N ALA A 21 -16.96 2.12 -14.42
CA ALA A 21 -16.67 3.38 -15.09
C ALA A 21 -16.81 4.55 -14.11
N LEU A 22 -17.91 4.61 -13.36
CA LEU A 22 -18.11 5.62 -12.32
C LEU A 22 -17.03 5.55 -11.22
N ALA A 23 -16.69 4.34 -10.75
CA ALA A 23 -15.65 4.17 -9.73
C ALA A 23 -14.26 4.64 -10.20
N ARG A 24 -13.93 4.44 -11.49
CA ARG A 24 -12.69 4.96 -12.09
C ARG A 24 -12.66 6.48 -12.10
N GLU A 25 -13.76 7.14 -12.47
CA GLU A 25 -13.86 8.60 -12.49
C GLU A 25 -13.67 9.18 -11.10
N LEU A 26 -14.38 8.62 -10.10
CA LEU A 26 -14.24 9.02 -8.71
C LEU A 26 -12.81 8.82 -8.20
N TYR A 27 -12.23 7.64 -8.40
CA TYR A 27 -10.85 7.37 -8.00
C TYR A 27 -9.84 8.29 -8.70
N ALA A 28 -10.00 8.55 -10.00
CA ALA A 28 -9.12 9.45 -10.75
C ALA A 28 -9.12 10.87 -10.16
N SER A 29 -10.26 11.33 -9.63
CA SER A 29 -10.37 12.65 -9.00
C SER A 29 -9.63 12.76 -7.65
N VAL A 30 -9.37 11.64 -6.96
CA VAL A 30 -8.82 11.66 -5.58
C VAL A 30 -7.44 10.99 -5.43
N LYS A 31 -7.04 10.11 -6.36
CA LYS A 31 -5.81 9.30 -6.21
C LYS A 31 -4.50 10.09 -6.09
N GLY A 32 -4.50 11.35 -6.53
CA GLY A 32 -3.35 12.25 -6.47
C GLY A 32 -3.38 13.24 -5.30
N LEU A 33 -4.39 13.17 -4.43
CA LEU A 33 -4.47 14.05 -3.27
C LEU A 33 -3.44 13.64 -2.20
N PRO A 34 -2.97 14.57 -1.36
CA PRO A 34 -2.08 14.25 -0.25
C PRO A 34 -2.71 13.26 0.73
N ILE A 35 -1.89 12.35 1.26
CA ILE A 35 -2.30 11.45 2.33
C ILE A 35 -2.31 12.24 3.64
N ILE A 36 -3.46 12.26 4.32
CA ILE A 36 -3.60 12.72 5.70
C ILE A 36 -3.64 11.47 6.58
N SER A 37 -2.60 11.23 7.37
CA SER A 37 -2.50 10.10 8.31
C SER A 37 -2.50 10.63 9.75
N PRO A 38 -3.68 10.88 10.35
CA PRO A 38 -3.79 11.57 11.64
C PRO A 38 -3.47 10.66 12.84
N HIS A 39 -3.26 9.36 12.61
CA HIS A 39 -2.93 8.38 13.64
C HIS A 39 -2.04 7.28 13.05
N GLY A 40 -0.96 6.92 13.75
CA GLY A 40 -0.02 5.90 13.29
C GLY A 40 1.07 5.60 14.32
N HIS A 41 1.91 4.60 14.00
CA HIS A 41 2.97 4.07 14.88
C HIS A 41 4.32 3.93 14.15
N THR A 42 4.58 4.74 13.14
CA THR A 42 5.90 4.79 12.49
C THR A 42 6.93 5.38 13.45
N ASP A 43 8.18 4.90 13.40
CA ASP A 43 9.24 5.40 14.28
C ASP A 43 9.67 6.81 13.82
N PRO A 44 9.56 7.86 14.66
CA PRO A 44 9.94 9.22 14.28
C PRO A 44 11.43 9.36 13.94
N ARG A 45 12.30 8.48 14.46
CA ARG A 45 13.74 8.54 14.20
C ARG A 45 14.09 8.28 12.75
N TRP A 46 13.27 7.50 12.03
CA TRP A 46 13.47 7.26 10.59
C TRP A 46 13.53 8.57 9.80
N PHE A 47 12.73 9.56 10.19
CA PHE A 47 12.70 10.86 9.52
C PHE A 47 13.75 11.83 10.07
N ALA A 48 14.09 11.72 11.37
CA ALA A 48 15.07 12.58 12.02
C ALA A 48 16.51 12.28 11.58
N GLU A 49 16.85 11.00 11.47
CA GLU A 49 18.21 10.54 11.13
C GLU A 49 18.38 10.26 9.63
N ASN A 50 17.29 9.91 8.94
CA ASN A 50 17.27 9.63 7.49
C ASN A 50 18.28 8.54 7.07
N GLU A 51 18.53 7.57 7.96
CA GLU A 51 19.34 6.40 7.69
C GLU A 51 18.59 5.39 6.80
N THR A 52 19.35 4.58 6.05
CA THR A 52 18.76 3.53 5.21
C THR A 52 18.26 2.35 6.03
N PHE A 53 17.16 1.72 5.61
CA PHE A 53 16.73 0.44 6.18
C PHE A 53 17.74 -0.69 5.88
N GLY A 54 17.90 -1.63 6.79
CA GLY A 54 18.90 -2.71 6.69
C GLY A 54 18.60 -3.76 5.62
N ASN A 55 17.54 -4.53 5.79
CA ASN A 55 17.15 -5.59 4.84
C ASN A 55 15.61 -5.76 4.77
N ALA A 56 15.15 -6.63 3.86
CA ALA A 56 13.73 -6.88 3.63
C ALA A 56 13.01 -7.49 4.85
N THR A 57 13.68 -8.36 5.60
CA THR A 57 13.11 -9.00 6.79
C THR A 57 12.87 -7.98 7.90
N ASP A 58 13.85 -7.09 8.15
CA ASP A 58 13.78 -6.06 9.18
C ASP A 58 12.72 -4.98 8.88
N LEU A 59 12.43 -4.74 7.60
CA LEU A 59 11.43 -3.74 7.18
C LEU A 59 10.02 -4.31 7.00
N LEU A 60 9.88 -5.49 6.38
CA LEU A 60 8.59 -5.99 5.90
C LEU A 60 8.03 -7.18 6.69
N LEU A 61 8.87 -7.98 7.36
CA LEU A 61 8.43 -9.21 8.02
C LEU A 61 8.41 -9.10 9.55
N VAL A 62 9.55 -8.77 10.16
CA VAL A 62 9.71 -8.69 11.62
C VAL A 62 8.77 -7.69 12.28
N PRO A 63 8.60 -6.45 11.77
CA PRO A 63 7.74 -5.47 12.46
C PRO A 63 6.25 -5.67 12.18
N ASP A 64 5.88 -6.42 11.13
CA ASP A 64 4.48 -6.62 10.75
C ASP A 64 3.92 -7.93 11.32
N HIS A 65 3.25 -7.79 12.46
CA HIS A 65 2.60 -8.91 13.13
C HIS A 65 1.44 -9.52 12.32
N TYR A 66 0.85 -8.83 11.34
CA TYR A 66 -0.17 -9.44 10.46
C TYR A 66 0.45 -10.52 9.56
N VAL A 67 1.66 -10.26 9.05
CA VAL A 67 2.38 -11.24 8.23
C VAL A 67 2.83 -12.41 9.11
N PHE A 68 3.49 -12.13 10.24
CA PHE A 68 4.05 -13.19 11.07
C PHE A 68 2.98 -14.09 11.72
N ARG A 69 1.80 -13.55 12.08
CA ARG A 69 0.72 -14.35 12.70
C ARG A 69 0.14 -15.44 11.79
N MET A 70 0.36 -15.35 10.48
CA MET A 70 -0.18 -16.31 9.51
C MET A 70 0.79 -17.46 9.18
N LEU A 71 2.00 -17.44 9.75
CA LEU A 71 3.07 -18.43 9.54
C LEU A 71 3.07 -19.56 10.58
#